data_AF-A0A934MDU9-F1
#
_entry.id   AF-A0A934MDU9-F1
#
_cell.length_a   1.000
_cell.length_b   1.000
_cell.length_c   1.000
_cell.angle_alpha   90.00
_cell.angle_beta   90.00
_cell.angle_gamma   90.00
#
_symmetry.space_group_name_H-M   'P 1'
#
loop_
_entity.id
_entity.type
_entity.pdbx_description
1 polymer ?
#
loop_
_entity_poly.entity_id
_entity_poly.type
_entity_poly.pdbx_seq_one_letter_code
_entity_poly.pdbx_strand_id
1 'polypeptide(L)'
;MTLHPTRMAITAARGYGALVASCADVSGQALRATAGESAEVAQALAQALRAPDTARSAATERAMWIAYHAQRRQLQMMRGYASLFGMTLLNTLDAAGTQRRAP
;
A
#
# COMPACT_ATOMS: atom_id res chain seq x y z
N MET A 1 -25.65 -29.45 24.14
CA MET A 1 -25.59 -28.11 23.49
C MET A 1 -24.36 -28.09 22.58
N THR A 2 -24.48 -28.67 21.38
CA THR A 2 -23.40 -28.86 20.43
C THR A 2 -23.30 -27.63 19.53
N LEU A 3 -22.38 -26.71 19.84
CA LEU A 3 -22.05 -25.63 18.93
C LEU A 3 -21.42 -26.24 17.67
N HIS A 4 -22.14 -26.13 16.55
CA HIS A 4 -21.85 -26.73 15.25
C HIS A 4 -20.40 -26.41 14.79
N PRO A 5 -19.53 -27.41 14.57
CA PRO A 5 -18.19 -27.21 13.98
C PRO A 5 -18.24 -26.48 12.63
N THR A 6 -19.36 -26.58 11.92
CA THR A 6 -19.67 -25.82 10.70
C THR A 6 -19.75 -24.31 10.92
N ARG A 7 -20.27 -23.81 12.04
CA ARG A 7 -20.33 -22.36 12.30
C ARG A 7 -18.95 -21.77 12.56
N MET A 8 -18.11 -22.49 13.31
CA MET A 8 -16.71 -22.09 13.54
C MET A 8 -15.91 -22.12 12.24
N ALA A 9 -16.09 -23.14 11.40
CA ALA A 9 -15.44 -23.24 10.09
C ALA A 9 -15.85 -22.09 9.14
N ILE A 10 -17.12 -21.71 9.11
CA ILE A 10 -17.60 -20.58 8.30
C ILE A 10 -17.01 -19.26 8.78
N THR A 11 -16.95 -19.04 10.09
CA THR A 11 -16.32 -17.83 10.66
C THR A 11 -14.83 -17.78 10.36
N ALA A 12 -14.13 -18.91 10.48
CA ALA A 12 -12.71 -19.01 10.16
C ALA A 12 -12.44 -18.73 8.66
N ALA A 13 -13.24 -19.30 7.77
CA ALA A 13 -13.15 -19.05 6.32
C ALA A 13 -13.37 -17.57 5.96
N ARG A 14 -14.31 -16.90 6.64
CA ARG A 14 -14.54 -15.44 6.48
C ARG A 14 -13.36 -14.62 6.97
N GLY A 15 -12.81 -14.96 8.13
CA GLY A 15 -11.60 -14.32 8.65
C GLY A 15 -10.42 -14.44 7.69
N TYR A 16 -10.22 -15.64 7.14
CA TYR A 16 -9.17 -15.90 6.16
C TYR A 16 -9.40 -15.11 4.84
N GLY A 17 -10.63 -15.11 4.32
CA GLY A 17 -10.96 -14.34 3.12
C GLY A 17 -10.76 -12.83 3.31
N ALA A 18 -11.17 -12.29 4.45
CA ALA A 18 -10.97 -10.87 4.76
C ALA A 18 -9.49 -10.52 4.90
N LEU A 19 -8.68 -11.42 5.47
CA LEU A 19 -7.23 -11.27 5.56
C LEU A 19 -6.57 -11.23 4.18
N VAL A 20 -6.93 -12.17 3.29
CA VAL A 20 -6.40 -12.20 1.92
C VAL A 20 -6.79 -10.95 1.13
N ALA A 21 -8.07 -10.54 1.20
CA ALA A 21 -8.54 -9.33 0.53
C ALA A 21 -7.82 -8.08 1.03
N SER A 22 -7.64 -7.96 2.36
CA SER A 22 -6.91 -6.84 2.96
C SER A 22 -5.44 -6.82 2.55
N CYS A 23 -4.79 -7.98 2.50
CA CYS A 23 -3.42 -8.07 1.98
C CYS A 23 -3.34 -7.58 0.53
N ALA A 24 -4.27 -8.00 -0.34
CA ALA A 24 -4.29 -7.58 -1.74
C ALA A 24 -4.50 -6.07 -1.90
N ASP A 25 -5.44 -5.48 -1.15
CA ASP A 25 -5.75 -4.05 -1.22
C ASP A 25 -4.59 -3.19 -0.74
N VAL A 26 -4.04 -3.48 0.44
CA VAL A 26 -2.93 -2.70 1.01
C VAL A 26 -1.66 -2.88 0.19
N SER A 27 -1.38 -4.09 -0.33
CA SER A 27 -0.24 -4.32 -1.23
C SER A 27 -0.42 -3.60 -2.56
N GLY A 28 -1.62 -3.61 -3.13
CA GLY A 28 -1.94 -2.90 -4.37
C GLY A 28 -1.82 -1.38 -4.24
N GLN A 29 -2.17 -0.82 -3.09
CA GLN A 29 -1.94 0.60 -2.79
C GLN A 29 -0.44 0.90 -2.66
N ALA A 30 0.31 0.06 -1.95
CA ALA A 30 1.77 0.23 -1.81
C ALA A 30 2.53 0.11 -3.12
N LEU A 31 2.12 -0.81 -4.00
CA LEU A 31 2.71 -0.95 -5.33
C LEU A 31 2.46 0.30 -6.18
N ARG A 32 1.23 0.84 -6.16
CA ARG A 32 0.90 2.08 -6.88
C ARG A 32 1.68 3.28 -6.34
N ALA A 33 1.77 3.43 -5.03
CA ALA A 33 2.57 4.48 -4.40
C ALA A 33 4.05 4.36 -4.78
N THR A 34 4.63 3.16 -4.66
CA THR A 34 6.02 2.89 -5.04
C THR A 34 6.29 3.14 -6.52
N ALA A 35 5.35 2.78 -7.40
CA ALA A 35 5.47 3.03 -8.83
C ALA A 35 5.46 4.52 -9.16
N GLY A 36 4.59 5.31 -8.52
CA GLY A 36 4.54 6.77 -8.68
C GLY A 36 5.84 7.45 -8.23
N GLU A 37 6.33 7.08 -7.04
CA GLU A 37 7.60 7.57 -6.49
C GLU A 37 8.79 7.20 -7.41
N SER A 38 8.81 5.97 -7.92
CA SER A 38 9.86 5.49 -8.83
C SER A 38 9.82 6.23 -10.18
N ALA A 39 8.63 6.56 -10.67
CA ALA A 39 8.47 7.36 -11.88
C ALA A 39 8.99 8.79 -11.70
N GLU A 40 8.72 9.43 -10.55
CA GLU A 40 9.22 10.77 -10.21
C GLU A 40 10.77 10.79 -10.18
N VAL A 41 11.37 9.80 -9.51
CA VAL A 41 12.83 9.65 -9.45
C VAL A 41 13.44 9.38 -10.83
N ALA A 42 12.85 8.49 -11.61
CA ALA A 42 13.32 8.18 -12.96
C ALA A 42 13.25 9.41 -13.89
N GLN A 43 12.19 10.22 -13.79
CA GLN A 43 12.08 11.47 -14.54
C GLN A 43 13.14 12.49 -14.12
N ALA A 44 13.37 12.65 -12.82
CA ALA A 44 14.39 13.57 -12.31
C ALA A 44 15.80 13.16 -12.76
N LEU A 45 16.12 11.87 -12.72
CA LEU A 45 17.39 11.33 -13.23
C LEU A 45 17.52 11.53 -14.74
N ALA A 46 16.46 11.26 -15.51
CA ALA A 46 16.47 11.49 -16.94
C ALA A 46 16.68 12.97 -17.31
N GLN A 47 16.12 13.90 -16.53
CA GLN A 47 16.36 15.33 -16.69
C GLN A 47 17.82 15.71 -16.37
N ALA A 48 18.41 15.14 -15.31
CA ALA A 48 19.81 15.36 -14.96
C ALA A 48 20.77 14.86 -16.07
N LEU A 49 20.50 13.69 -16.65
CA LEU A 49 21.29 13.14 -17.75
C LEU A 49 21.21 13.97 -19.03
N ARG A 50 20.06 14.60 -19.29
CA ARG A 50 19.84 15.46 -20.47
C ARG A 50 20.28 16.91 -20.25
N ALA A 51 20.69 17.28 -19.05
CA ALA A 51 21.07 18.66 -18.75
C ALA A 51 22.38 19.05 -19.46
N PRO A 52 22.48 20.31 -19.93
CA PRO A 52 23.73 20.86 -20.45
C PRO A 52 24.81 20.88 -19.35
N ASP A 53 26.09 20.82 -19.73
CA ASP A 53 27.21 20.69 -18.78
C ASP A 53 27.21 21.77 -17.69
N THR A 54 26.79 23.00 -18.03
CA THR A 54 26.70 24.14 -17.10
C THR A 54 25.63 23.97 -16.01
N ALA A 55 24.62 23.14 -16.24
CA ALA A 55 23.51 22.89 -15.30
C ALA A 55 23.49 21.45 -14.75
N ARG A 56 24.38 20.57 -15.22
CA ARG A 56 24.36 19.14 -14.88
C ARG A 56 24.56 18.88 -13.39
N SER A 57 25.44 19.62 -12.72
CA SER A 57 25.67 19.47 -11.27
C SER A 57 24.41 19.77 -10.47
N ALA A 58 23.79 20.92 -10.69
CA ALA A 58 22.57 21.33 -10.00
C ALA A 58 21.38 20.39 -10.31
N ALA A 59 21.26 19.91 -11.55
CA ALA A 59 20.22 18.94 -11.93
C ALA A 59 20.41 17.58 -11.25
N THR A 60 21.67 17.15 -11.10
CA THR A 60 22.02 15.90 -10.39
C THR A 60 21.71 16.02 -8.90
N GLU A 61 22.09 17.13 -8.27
CA GLU A 61 21.77 17.41 -6.86
C GLU A 61 20.26 17.40 -6.63
N ARG A 62 19.49 18.04 -7.53
CA ARG A 62 18.02 18.02 -7.47
C ARG A 62 17.47 16.60 -7.57
N ALA A 63 17.99 15.78 -8.49
CA ALA A 63 17.56 14.38 -8.62
C ALA A 63 17.87 13.56 -7.35
N MET A 64 19.03 13.79 -6.71
CA MET A 64 19.37 13.15 -5.44
C MET A 64 18.42 13.54 -4.32
N TRP A 65 18.04 14.83 -4.22
CA TRP A 65 17.06 15.27 -3.22
C TRP A 65 15.69 14.65 -3.44
N ILE A 66 15.23 14.57 -4.70
CA ILE A 66 13.96 13.90 -5.04
C ILE A 66 14.01 12.43 -4.61
N ALA A 67 15.09 11.72 -4.92
CA ALA A 67 15.27 10.32 -4.50
C ALA A 67 15.27 10.16 -2.96
N TYR A 68 15.96 11.04 -2.24
CA TYR A 68 15.97 11.03 -0.78
C TYR A 68 14.58 11.25 -0.18
N HIS A 69 13.83 12.23 -0.70
CA HIS A 69 12.47 12.49 -0.23
C HIS A 69 11.51 11.35 -0.55
N ALA A 70 11.62 10.74 -1.74
CA ALA A 70 10.85 9.55 -2.11
C ALA A 70 11.10 8.38 -1.13
N GLN A 71 12.38 8.11 -0.81
CA GLN A 71 12.74 7.07 0.16
C GLN A 71 12.22 7.38 1.57
N ARG A 72 12.30 8.65 2.00
CA ARG A 72 11.75 9.08 3.29
C ARG A 72 10.23 8.90 3.36
N ARG A 73 9.49 9.23 2.28
CA ARG A 73 8.05 9.01 2.18
C ARG A 73 7.72 7.52 2.25
N GLN A 74 8.47 6.66 1.56
CA GLN A 74 8.30 5.20 1.65
C GLN A 74 8.47 4.67 3.08
N LEU A 75 9.52 5.09 3.79
CA LEU A 75 9.73 4.69 5.19
C LEU A 75 8.62 5.19 6.11
N GLN A 76 8.06 6.38 5.86
CA GLN A 76 6.92 6.89 6.61
C GLN A 76 5.64 6.09 6.31
N MET A 77 5.39 5.72 5.05
CA MET A 77 4.26 4.86 4.67
C MET A 77 4.34 3.49 5.35
N MET A 78 5.53 2.90 5.48
CA MET A 78 5.72 1.63 6.19
C MET A 78 5.27 1.70 7.65
N ARG A 79 5.41 2.84 8.33
CA ARG A 79 4.96 3.00 9.74
C ARG A 79 3.43 2.93 9.87
N GLY A 80 2.68 3.37 8.86
CA GLY A 80 1.21 3.34 8.85
C GLY A 80 0.62 2.02 8.35
N TYR A 81 1.45 1.12 7.81
CA TYR A 81 0.99 -0.05 7.05
C TYR A 81 0.15 -1.03 7.89
N ALA A 82 0.57 -1.31 9.12
CA ALA A 82 -0.16 -2.19 10.03
C ALA A 82 -1.53 -1.63 10.42
N SER A 83 -1.65 -0.31 10.60
CA SER A 83 -2.91 0.36 10.90
C SER A 83 -3.87 0.31 9.69
N LEU A 84 -3.34 0.60 8.50
CA LEU A 84 -4.12 0.57 7.26
C LEU A 84 -4.60 -0.85 6.93
N PHE A 85 -3.76 -1.86 7.19
CA PHE A 85 -4.15 -3.26 7.14
C PHE A 85 -5.28 -3.59 8.11
N GLY A 86 -5.16 -3.19 9.38
CA GLY A 86 -6.19 -3.41 10.40
C GLY A 86 -7.53 -2.78 10.04
N MET A 87 -7.53 -1.53 9.56
CA MET A 87 -8.74 -0.85 9.09
C MET A 87 -9.38 -1.54 7.89
N THR A 88 -8.57 -1.95 6.90
CA THR A 88 -9.06 -2.67 5.71
C THR A 88 -9.69 -4.00 6.12
N LEU A 89 -9.03 -4.74 7.03
CA LEU A 89 -9.54 -6.00 7.57
C LEU A 89 -10.88 -5.84 8.28
N LEU A 90 -10.99 -4.85 9.17
CA LEU A 90 -12.23 -4.56 9.87
C LEU A 90 -13.36 -4.17 8.90
N ASN A 91 -13.07 -3.35 7.89
CA ASN A 91 -14.05 -2.98 6.86
C ASN A 91 -14.51 -4.19 6.03
N THR A 92 -13.59 -5.07 5.62
CA THR A 92 -13.95 -6.28 4.88
C THR A 92 -14.80 -7.25 5.72
N LEU A 93 -14.46 -7.39 7.01
CA LEU A 93 -15.25 -8.19 7.95
C LEU A 93 -16.65 -7.60 8.19
N ASP A 94 -16.76 -6.27 8.31
CA ASP A 94 -18.03 -5.57 8.50
C ASP A 94 -18.94 -5.70 7.26
N ALA A 95 -18.38 -5.55 6.06
CA ALA A 95 -19.09 -5.75 4.79
C ALA A 95 -19.63 -7.20 4.66
N ALA A 96 -18.87 -8.20 5.10
CA ALA A 96 -19.31 -9.60 5.13
C ALA A 96 -20.37 -9.87 6.22
N GLY A 97 -20.44 -9.03 7.25
CA GLY A 97 -21.43 -9.09 8.33
C GLY A 97 -22.76 -8.42 7.97
N THR A 98 -22.73 -7.30 7.25
CA THR A 98 -23.92 -6.55 6.82
C THR A 98 -24.77 -7.29 5.78
N GLN A 99 -24.17 -8.12 4.92
CA GLN A 99 -24.90 -9.00 3.98
C GLN A 99 -25.84 -10.01 4.67
N ARG A 100 -25.68 -10.30 5.97
CA ARG A 100 -26.61 -11.16 6.73
C ARG A 100 -27.79 -10.42 7.36
N ARG A 101 -27.77 -9.08 7.39
CA ARG A 101 -28.82 -8.25 8.02
C ARG A 101 -29.78 -7.64 7.00
N ALA A 102 -29.53 -7.79 5.71
CA ALA A 102 -30.50 -7.45 4.66
C ALA A 102 -31.62 -8.52 4.64
N PRO A 103 -32.90 -8.10 4.63
CA PRO A 103 -34.07 -8.99 4.71
C PRO A 103 -34.22 -9.92 3.50
#